data_AF-A0A7V7SUM6-F1
#
_entry.id   AF-A0A7V7SUM6-F1
#
_cell.length_a   1.000
_cell.length_b   1.000
_cell.length_c   1.000
_cell.angle_alpha   90.00
_cell.angle_beta   90.00
_cell.angle_gamma   90.00
#
_symmetry.space_group_name_H-M   'P 1'
#
loop_
_entity.id
_entity.type
_entity.pdbx_description
1 polymer ?
#
loop_
_entity_poly.entity_id
_entity_poly.type
_entity_poly.pdbx_seq_one_letter_code
_entity_poly.pdbx_strand_id
1 'polypeptide(L)'
;MLTVGGMVLVTYLLFLGQVGVHNCIHGSMFPRNPTWNRWFGEFVCSLCLMCYGGWRAAHVLHHRYTNTDMDPHCVDRPFLAYMLSHTWRIARKFWSWKALGLSLLPPLALCGIVIGARWQWAQDWLGLRWILLFWFIPVVLVHFIMAHFNWVTHVGLPTGSGRDTRNLTAGLWPWINRLSFNFYLHAEHHREPLVAIPKMPAGPPMKDPAGKAKANEMP
;
A
#
# COMPACT_ATOMS: atom_id res chain seq x y z
N MET A 1 23.56 -3.13 -15.62
CA MET A 1 23.26 -2.05 -14.65
C MET A 1 21.92 -1.35 -14.91
N LEU A 2 21.45 -1.21 -16.15
CA LEU A 2 20.13 -0.62 -16.47
C LEU A 2 18.90 -1.36 -15.86
N THR A 3 19.03 -2.63 -15.46
CA THR A 3 17.90 -3.44 -14.99
C THR A 3 17.49 -3.15 -13.53
N VAL A 4 18.44 -3.08 -12.59
CA VAL A 4 18.13 -2.89 -11.16
C VAL A 4 17.55 -1.50 -10.89
N GLY A 5 18.17 -0.44 -11.46
CA GLY A 5 17.66 0.92 -11.33
C GLY A 5 16.24 1.08 -11.88
N GLY A 6 15.95 0.46 -13.02
CA GLY A 6 14.61 0.42 -13.60
C GLY A 6 13.60 -0.32 -12.71
N MET A 7 13.98 -1.46 -12.12
CA MET A 7 13.11 -2.19 -11.18
C MET A 7 12.79 -1.36 -9.93
N VAL A 8 13.79 -0.69 -9.35
CA VAL A 8 13.60 0.20 -8.19
C VAL A 8 12.67 1.35 -8.55
N LEU A 9 12.88 1.99 -9.71
CA LEU A 9 12.03 3.09 -10.16
C LEU A 9 10.57 2.62 -10.37
N VAL A 10 10.35 1.50 -11.06
CA VAL A 10 8.99 0.99 -11.28
C VAL A 10 8.31 0.58 -9.96
N THR A 11 9.05 -0.06 -9.06
CA THR A 11 8.53 -0.40 -7.71
C THR A 11 8.11 0.87 -6.97
N TYR A 12 8.94 1.92 -7.00
CA TYR A 12 8.62 3.19 -6.38
C TYR A 12 7.39 3.86 -7.01
N LEU A 13 7.27 3.87 -8.34
CA LEU A 13 6.11 4.45 -9.02
C LEU A 13 4.81 3.69 -8.70
N LEU A 14 4.86 2.35 -8.65
CA LEU A 14 3.72 1.53 -8.23
C LEU A 14 3.36 1.77 -6.76
N PHE A 15 4.35 1.95 -5.88
CA PHE A 15 4.12 2.33 -4.48
C PHE A 15 3.42 3.69 -4.38
N LEU A 16 3.88 4.72 -5.10
CA LEU A 16 3.19 6.01 -5.15
C LEU A 16 1.77 5.88 -5.71
N GLY A 17 1.58 4.99 -6.69
CA GLY A 17 0.26 4.61 -7.17
C GLY A 17 -0.65 4.09 -6.05
N GLN A 18 -0.15 3.20 -5.19
CA GLN A 18 -0.90 2.69 -4.03
C GLN A 18 -1.22 3.76 -2.98
N VAL A 19 -0.30 4.71 -2.74
CA VAL A 19 -0.60 5.90 -1.92
C VAL A 19 -1.74 6.71 -2.55
N GLY A 20 -1.75 6.86 -3.87
CA GLY A 20 -2.85 7.48 -4.61
C GLY A 20 -4.17 6.71 -4.49
N VAL A 21 -4.15 5.37 -4.60
CA VAL A 21 -5.32 4.49 -4.39
C VAL A 21 -5.90 4.69 -3.00
N HIS A 22 -5.03 4.73 -1.98
CA HIS A 22 -5.41 4.96 -0.60
C HIS A 22 -6.13 6.31 -0.45
N ASN A 23 -5.62 7.38 -1.06
CA ASN A 23 -6.32 8.67 -1.08
C ASN A 23 -7.65 8.63 -1.85
N CYS A 24 -7.72 7.85 -2.93
CA CYS A 24 -8.97 7.64 -3.69
C CYS A 24 -10.04 6.94 -2.85
N ILE A 25 -9.67 6.00 -1.98
CA ILE A 25 -10.59 5.29 -1.08
C ILE A 25 -11.36 6.27 -0.19
N HIS A 26 -10.66 7.27 0.34
CA HIS A 26 -11.23 8.33 1.15
C HIS A 26 -11.88 9.45 0.33
N GLY A 27 -11.70 9.44 -0.99
CA GLY A 27 -12.15 10.51 -1.88
C GLY A 27 -11.32 11.78 -1.79
N SER A 28 -10.14 11.74 -1.15
CA SER A 28 -9.32 12.93 -0.90
C SER A 28 -8.42 13.31 -2.09
N MET A 29 -8.14 12.39 -3.02
CA MET A 29 -7.33 12.68 -4.21
C MET A 29 -8.07 13.61 -5.19
N PHE A 30 -9.33 13.30 -5.50
CA PHE A 30 -10.18 14.10 -6.39
C PHE A 30 -11.49 14.49 -5.68
N PRO A 31 -11.47 15.40 -4.70
CA PRO A 31 -12.61 15.65 -3.81
C PRO A 31 -13.85 16.18 -4.52
N ARG A 32 -13.68 16.84 -5.67
CA ARG A 32 -14.78 17.38 -6.48
C ARG A 32 -15.35 16.37 -7.47
N ASN A 33 -14.72 15.21 -7.65
CA ASN A 33 -15.13 14.23 -8.65
C ASN A 33 -14.89 12.79 -8.18
N PRO A 34 -15.88 12.18 -7.50
CA PRO A 34 -15.79 10.80 -7.02
C PRO A 34 -15.55 9.77 -8.13
N THR A 35 -16.00 10.05 -9.36
CA THR A 35 -15.78 9.17 -10.52
C THR A 35 -14.30 9.06 -10.85
N TRP A 36 -13.53 10.16 -10.77
CA TRP A 36 -12.07 10.12 -10.96
C TRP A 36 -11.34 9.32 -9.88
N ASN A 37 -11.76 9.44 -8.61
CA ASN A 37 -11.20 8.59 -7.54
C ASN A 37 -11.42 7.11 -7.84
N ARG A 38 -12.64 6.75 -8.26
CA ARG A 38 -12.99 5.37 -8.59
C ARG A 38 -12.20 4.86 -9.79
N TRP A 39 -12.15 5.62 -10.89
CA TRP A 39 -11.45 5.21 -12.10
C TRP A 39 -9.95 5.03 -11.87
N PHE A 40 -9.31 6.02 -11.23
CA PHE A 40 -7.89 5.95 -10.88
C PHE A 40 -7.61 4.76 -9.95
N GLY A 41 -8.44 4.59 -8.92
CA GLY A 41 -8.35 3.50 -7.97
C GLY A 41 -8.46 2.12 -8.64
N GLU A 42 -9.48 1.93 -9.48
CA GLU A 42 -9.67 0.69 -10.25
C GLU A 42 -8.48 0.40 -11.17
N PHE A 43 -8.00 1.40 -11.92
CA PHE A 43 -6.87 1.25 -12.81
C PHE A 43 -5.58 0.90 -12.07
N VAL A 44 -5.20 1.63 -11.03
CA VAL A 44 -3.95 1.38 -10.31
C VAL A 44 -4.01 0.08 -9.49
N CYS A 45 -5.15 -0.24 -8.86
CA CYS A 45 -5.34 -1.55 -8.24
C CYS A 45 -5.18 -2.68 -9.25
N SER A 46 -5.69 -2.52 -10.48
CA SER A 46 -5.54 -3.51 -11.56
C SER A 46 -4.07 -3.81 -11.86
N LEU A 47 -3.23 -2.77 -11.97
CA LEU A 47 -1.79 -2.90 -12.17
C LEU A 47 -1.09 -3.58 -11.00
N CYS A 48 -1.68 -3.52 -9.80
CA CYS A 48 -1.15 -4.16 -8.61
C CYS A 48 -1.84 -5.49 -8.30
N LEU A 49 -2.58 -6.12 -9.22
CA LEU A 49 -3.28 -7.39 -8.99
C LEU A 49 -4.29 -7.33 -7.83
N MET A 50 -4.94 -6.18 -7.64
CA MET A 50 -5.89 -5.92 -6.57
C MET A 50 -7.26 -5.53 -7.13
N CYS A 51 -8.30 -5.66 -6.30
CA CYS A 51 -9.64 -5.14 -6.57
C CYS A 51 -9.90 -3.88 -5.74
N TYR A 52 -10.16 -2.75 -6.39
CA TYR A 52 -10.40 -1.47 -5.71
C TYR A 52 -11.55 -1.53 -4.70
N GLY A 53 -12.68 -2.13 -5.07
CA GLY A 53 -13.84 -2.25 -4.18
C GLY A 53 -13.54 -3.08 -2.92
N GLY A 54 -12.83 -4.20 -3.08
CA GLY A 54 -12.43 -5.05 -1.95
C GLY A 54 -11.39 -4.37 -1.06
N TRP A 55 -10.41 -3.69 -1.67
CA TRP A 55 -9.42 -2.90 -0.93
C TRP A 55 -10.06 -1.75 -0.15
N ARG A 56 -11.00 -1.02 -0.78
CA ARG A 56 -11.78 0.03 -0.15
C ARG A 56 -12.58 -0.48 1.05
N ALA A 57 -13.26 -1.61 0.89
CA ALA A 57 -14.03 -2.22 1.98
C ALA A 57 -13.13 -2.60 3.15
N ALA A 58 -11.97 -3.20 2.87
CA ALA A 58 -11.01 -3.58 3.90
C ALA A 58 -10.46 -2.36 4.65
N HIS A 59 -10.04 -1.33 3.91
CA HIS A 59 -9.44 -0.12 4.47
C HIS A 59 -10.41 0.71 5.30
N VAL A 60 -11.67 0.84 4.88
CA VAL A 60 -12.69 1.55 5.69
C VAL A 60 -13.00 0.81 6.99
N LEU A 61 -13.01 -0.53 6.96
CA LEU A 61 -13.15 -1.33 8.19
C LEU A 61 -11.94 -1.18 9.11
N HIS A 62 -10.74 -1.10 8.53
CA HIS A 62 -9.53 -0.82 9.27
C HIS A 62 -9.63 0.50 10.04
N HIS A 63 -10.01 1.61 9.40
CA HIS A 63 -10.23 2.88 10.11
C HIS A 63 -11.27 2.81 11.22
N ARG A 64 -12.34 2.02 11.03
CA ARG A 64 -13.45 1.92 11.98
C ARG A 64 -13.11 1.05 13.19
N TYR A 65 -12.32 0.01 12.98
CA TYR A 65 -12.09 -1.06 13.95
C TYR A 65 -10.62 -1.32 14.21
N THR A 66 -9.78 -0.31 14.01
CA THR A 66 -8.32 -0.41 13.98
C THR A 66 -7.76 -1.34 15.05
N ASN A 67 -6.94 -2.29 14.61
CA ASN A 67 -6.24 -3.27 15.44
C ASN A 67 -7.14 -4.18 16.31
N THR A 68 -8.44 -4.28 16.02
CA THR A 68 -9.34 -5.28 16.65
C THR A 68 -9.51 -6.50 15.75
N ASP A 69 -10.22 -7.53 16.22
CA ASP A 69 -10.54 -8.73 15.41
C ASP A 69 -11.39 -8.42 14.16
N MET A 70 -12.06 -7.26 14.16
CA MET A 70 -12.84 -6.81 13.00
C MET A 70 -11.99 -6.09 11.96
N ASP A 71 -10.76 -5.70 12.28
CA ASP A 71 -9.82 -5.03 11.38
C ASP A 71 -9.17 -6.03 10.40
N PRO A 72 -9.39 -5.87 9.09
CA PRO A 72 -8.74 -6.68 8.05
C PRO A 72 -7.21 -6.62 8.05
N HIS A 73 -6.65 -5.53 8.57
CA HIS A 73 -5.21 -5.27 8.68
C HIS A 73 -4.69 -5.39 10.13
N CYS A 74 -5.44 -6.06 11.02
CA CYS A 74 -5.02 -6.28 12.40
C CYS A 74 -3.63 -6.93 12.46
N VAL A 75 -2.74 -6.34 13.26
CA VAL A 75 -1.37 -6.83 13.47
C VAL A 75 -1.37 -7.84 14.63
N ASP A 76 -1.75 -9.07 14.28
CA ASP A 76 -1.97 -10.20 15.19
C ASP A 76 -0.83 -11.23 15.18
N ARG A 77 0.26 -10.97 14.44
CA ARG A 77 1.32 -11.96 14.20
C ARG A 77 2.71 -11.33 14.01
N PRO A 78 3.78 -12.12 14.15
CA PRO A 78 5.14 -11.66 13.92
C PRO A 78 5.34 -11.12 12.49
N PHE A 79 6.31 -10.21 12.35
CA PHE A 79 6.57 -9.45 11.12
C PHE A 79 6.55 -10.30 9.84
N LEU A 80 7.37 -11.36 9.76
CA LEU A 80 7.48 -12.16 8.54
C LEU A 80 6.16 -12.86 8.18
N ALA A 81 5.46 -13.41 9.17
CA ALA A 81 4.16 -14.03 8.96
C ALA A 81 3.11 -13.01 8.51
N TYR A 82 3.18 -11.77 9.02
CA TYR A 82 2.32 -10.66 8.60
C TYR A 82 2.56 -10.31 7.13
N MET A 83 3.82 -10.05 6.78
CA MET A 83 4.25 -9.67 5.43
C MET A 83 3.80 -10.68 4.37
N LEU A 84 3.94 -11.97 4.64
CA LEU A 84 3.59 -13.04 3.70
C LEU A 84 2.08 -13.31 3.59
N SER A 85 1.29 -12.95 4.60
CA SER A 85 -0.14 -13.30 4.65
C SER A 85 -1.11 -12.12 4.50
N HIS A 86 -0.64 -10.87 4.63
CA HIS A 86 -1.47 -9.66 4.64
C HIS A 86 -2.39 -9.55 3.42
N THR A 87 -1.83 -9.47 2.22
CA THR A 87 -2.61 -9.34 0.98
C THR A 87 -3.54 -10.52 0.76
N TRP A 88 -3.07 -11.74 1.06
CA TRP A 88 -3.88 -12.95 0.91
C TRP A 88 -5.09 -12.97 1.85
N ARG A 89 -4.94 -12.51 3.10
CA ARG A 89 -6.06 -12.38 4.05
C ARG A 89 -7.14 -11.44 3.52
N ILE A 90 -6.73 -10.30 2.99
CA ILE A 90 -7.64 -9.29 2.43
C ILE A 90 -8.32 -9.85 1.19
N ALA A 91 -7.54 -10.48 0.29
CA ALA A 91 -8.05 -11.07 -0.93
C ALA A 91 -9.14 -12.11 -0.65
N ARG A 92 -8.88 -13.07 0.24
CA ARG A 92 -9.84 -14.12 0.60
C ARG A 92 -11.16 -13.59 1.16
N LYS A 93 -11.13 -12.47 1.89
CA LYS A 93 -12.31 -11.94 2.58
C LYS A 93 -13.09 -10.91 1.75
N PHE A 94 -12.40 -10.13 0.91
CA PHE A 94 -12.99 -8.95 0.26
C PHE A 94 -12.94 -8.96 -1.25
N TRP A 95 -12.19 -9.86 -1.89
CA TRP A 95 -12.07 -9.83 -3.35
C TRP A 95 -13.09 -10.77 -3.99
N SER A 96 -13.83 -10.20 -4.96
CA SER A 96 -14.62 -11.00 -5.88
C SER A 96 -13.70 -11.57 -6.95
N TRP A 97 -13.67 -12.89 -7.12
CA TRP A 97 -12.89 -13.55 -8.18
C TRP A 97 -13.25 -13.04 -9.58
N LYS A 98 -14.53 -12.71 -9.81
CA LYS A 98 -14.97 -12.09 -11.06
C LYS A 98 -14.37 -10.69 -11.24
N ALA A 99 -14.41 -9.85 -10.20
CA ALA A 99 -13.83 -8.51 -10.25
C ALA A 99 -12.30 -8.54 -10.39
N LEU A 100 -11.64 -9.48 -9.72
CA LEU A 100 -10.21 -9.72 -9.86
C LEU A 100 -9.87 -10.15 -11.29
N GLY A 101 -10.60 -11.12 -11.86
CA GLY A 101 -10.38 -11.54 -13.26
C GLY A 101 -10.52 -10.38 -14.25
N LEU A 102 -11.50 -9.51 -14.05
CA LEU A 102 -11.65 -8.29 -14.86
C LEU A 102 -10.53 -7.27 -14.63
N SER A 103 -10.01 -7.13 -13.40
CA SER A 103 -8.88 -6.25 -13.11
C SER A 103 -7.55 -6.78 -13.64
N LEU A 104 -7.48 -8.03 -14.12
CA LEU A 104 -6.30 -8.50 -14.85
C LEU A 104 -6.27 -8.02 -16.31
N LEU A 105 -7.39 -7.54 -16.87
CA LEU A 105 -7.43 -7.14 -18.28
C LEU A 105 -6.45 -6.00 -18.61
N PRO A 106 -6.40 -4.88 -17.86
CA PRO A 106 -5.45 -3.81 -18.16
C PRO A 106 -3.98 -4.25 -18.13
N PRO A 107 -3.46 -4.92 -17.08
CA PRO A 107 -2.07 -5.34 -17.10
C PRO A 107 -1.78 -6.42 -18.15
N LEU A 108 -2.71 -7.34 -18.44
CA LEU A 108 -2.53 -8.34 -19.50
C LEU A 108 -2.50 -7.69 -20.88
N ALA A 109 -3.33 -6.67 -21.13
CA ALA A 109 -3.29 -5.89 -22.37
C ALA A 109 -1.94 -5.17 -22.52
N LEU A 110 -1.44 -4.54 -21.46
CA LEU A 110 -0.11 -3.91 -21.47
C LEU A 110 1.01 -4.93 -21.70
N CYS A 111 0.94 -6.10 -21.07
CA CYS A 111 1.85 -7.21 -21.31
C CYS A 111 1.84 -7.64 -22.78
N GLY A 112 0.64 -7.78 -23.37
CA GLY A 112 0.47 -8.12 -24.78
C GLY A 112 1.08 -7.08 -25.72
N ILE A 113 0.91 -5.79 -25.43
CA ILE A 113 1.54 -4.70 -26.20
C ILE A 113 3.08 -4.79 -26.10
N VAL A 114 3.63 -5.00 -24.91
CA VAL A 114 5.08 -5.10 -24.70
C VAL A 114 5.66 -6.33 -25.41
N ILE A 115 5.01 -7.49 -25.28
CA ILE A 115 5.44 -8.71 -25.98
C ILE A 115 5.35 -8.49 -27.50
N GLY A 116 4.23 -7.98 -28.01
CA GLY A 116 4.04 -7.74 -29.45
C GLY A 116 5.07 -6.78 -30.04
N ALA A 117 5.37 -5.67 -29.34
CA ALA A 117 6.40 -4.72 -29.76
C ALA A 117 7.79 -5.35 -29.80
N ARG A 118 8.08 -6.31 -28.91
CA ARG A 118 9.37 -7.04 -28.89
C ARG A 118 9.44 -8.18 -29.88
N TRP A 119 8.30 -8.80 -30.19
CA TRP A 119 8.20 -9.82 -31.22
C TRP A 119 8.59 -9.27 -32.60
N GLN A 120 8.21 -8.02 -32.89
CA GLN A 120 8.68 -7.30 -34.08
C GLN A 120 10.22 -7.17 -34.17
N TRP A 121 10.94 -7.38 -33.07
CA TRP A 121 12.41 -7.33 -33.00
C TRP A 121 13.06 -8.70 -32.74
N ALA A 122 12.31 -9.81 -32.86
CA ALA A 122 12.78 -11.18 -32.62
C ALA A 122 13.37 -11.40 -31.20
N GLN A 123 12.76 -10.77 -30.18
CA GLN A 123 13.23 -10.75 -28.78
C GLN A 123 12.25 -11.41 -27.81
N ASP A 124 11.65 -12.54 -28.18
CA ASP A 124 10.45 -13.08 -27.52
C ASP A 124 10.72 -13.52 -26.07
N TRP A 125 11.87 -14.17 -25.80
CA TRP A 125 12.28 -14.58 -24.45
C TRP A 125 12.57 -13.39 -23.53
N LEU A 126 12.90 -12.22 -24.10
CA LEU A 126 13.06 -11.00 -23.32
C LEU A 126 11.69 -10.52 -22.83
N GLY A 127 10.61 -10.64 -23.61
CA GLY A 127 9.27 -10.16 -23.24
C GLY A 127 8.76 -10.70 -21.91
N LEU A 128 8.79 -12.02 -21.71
CA LEU A 128 8.41 -12.65 -20.42
C LEU A 128 9.32 -12.21 -19.27
N ARG A 129 10.62 -12.11 -19.53
CA ARG A 129 11.59 -11.59 -18.55
C ARG A 129 11.27 -10.14 -18.16
N TRP A 130 10.83 -9.29 -19.11
CA TRP A 130 10.43 -7.92 -18.83
C TRP A 130 9.18 -7.87 -17.94
N ILE A 131 8.19 -8.70 -18.24
CA ILE A 131 6.98 -8.84 -17.40
C ILE A 131 7.35 -9.24 -15.98
N LEU A 132 8.22 -10.24 -15.81
CA LEU A 132 8.65 -10.69 -14.49
C LEU A 132 9.43 -9.60 -13.74
N LEU A 133 10.43 -9.00 -14.39
CA LEU A 133 11.33 -8.05 -13.73
C LEU A 133 10.70 -6.68 -13.50
N PHE A 134 9.90 -6.18 -14.43
CA PHE A 134 9.38 -4.80 -14.40
C PHE A 134 7.89 -4.70 -14.12
N TRP A 135 7.20 -5.82 -13.91
CA TRP A 135 5.82 -5.78 -13.42
C TRP A 135 5.62 -6.71 -12.23
N PHE A 136 5.79 -8.03 -12.38
CA PHE A 136 5.46 -8.98 -11.33
C PHE A 136 6.28 -8.78 -10.04
N ILE A 137 7.61 -8.72 -10.13
CA ILE A 137 8.47 -8.50 -8.97
C ILE A 137 8.18 -7.14 -8.31
N PRO A 138 8.15 -6.01 -9.03
CA PRO A 138 7.74 -4.72 -8.46
C PRO A 138 6.39 -4.75 -7.75
N VAL A 139 5.39 -5.41 -8.32
CA VAL A 139 4.07 -5.55 -7.68
C VAL A 139 4.18 -6.31 -6.36
N VAL A 140 4.90 -7.44 -6.32
CA VAL A 140 5.13 -8.19 -5.06
C VAL A 140 5.85 -7.32 -4.02
N LEU A 141 6.87 -6.57 -4.42
CA LEU A 141 7.60 -5.66 -3.53
C LEU A 141 6.69 -4.55 -2.97
N VAL A 142 5.79 -3.99 -3.79
CA VAL A 142 4.83 -2.99 -3.32
C VAL A 142 3.88 -3.58 -2.27
N HIS A 143 3.38 -4.81 -2.45
CA HIS A 143 2.57 -5.46 -1.42
C HIS A 143 3.32 -5.61 -0.10
N PHE A 144 4.62 -5.98 -0.17
CA PHE A 144 5.46 -6.01 1.01
C PHE A 144 5.65 -4.63 1.64
N ILE A 145 5.86 -3.57 0.85
CA ILE A 145 5.97 -2.21 1.40
C ILE A 145 4.67 -1.80 2.12
N MET A 146 3.50 -2.10 1.55
CA MET A 146 2.20 -1.79 2.16
C MET A 146 1.95 -2.60 3.45
N ALA A 147 2.30 -3.89 3.44
CA ALA A 147 2.23 -4.73 4.64
C ALA A 147 3.21 -4.24 5.72
N HIS A 148 4.43 -3.86 5.34
CA HIS A 148 5.43 -3.31 6.25
C HIS A 148 4.93 -2.01 6.88
N PHE A 149 4.43 -1.07 6.06
CA PHE A 149 3.83 0.17 6.51
C PHE A 149 2.77 -0.07 7.59
N ASN A 150 1.80 -0.94 7.32
CA ASN A 150 0.75 -1.26 8.29
C ASN A 150 1.33 -1.96 9.52
N TRP A 151 2.28 -2.87 9.36
CA TRP A 151 2.85 -3.54 10.53
C TRP A 151 3.58 -2.56 11.45
N VAL A 152 4.49 -1.74 10.90
CA VAL A 152 5.33 -0.85 11.69
C VAL A 152 4.53 0.29 12.34
N THR A 153 3.41 0.71 11.75
CA THR A 153 2.56 1.77 12.30
C THR A 153 1.55 1.29 13.35
N HIS A 154 1.40 -0.03 13.55
CA HIS A 154 0.44 -0.59 14.51
C HIS A 154 1.04 -1.55 15.54
N VAL A 155 2.19 -2.18 15.27
CA VAL A 155 2.74 -3.20 16.18
C VAL A 155 3.00 -2.65 17.59
N GLY A 156 2.50 -3.39 18.59
CA GLY A 156 2.67 -3.06 20.02
C GLY A 156 1.77 -1.94 20.54
N LEU A 157 0.81 -1.47 19.74
CA LEU A 157 -0.14 -0.43 20.16
C LEU A 157 -1.43 -1.02 20.75
N PRO A 158 -2.05 -0.34 21.74
CA PRO A 158 -3.26 -0.81 22.39
C PRO A 158 -4.46 -0.81 21.43
N THR A 159 -5.27 -1.86 21.48
CA THR A 159 -6.48 -2.03 20.67
C THR A 159 -7.66 -1.25 21.24
N GLY A 160 -8.51 -0.66 20.39
CA GLY A 160 -9.80 -0.09 20.81
C GLY A 160 -9.73 1.21 21.63
N SER A 161 -8.57 1.85 21.67
CA SER A 161 -8.33 3.08 22.45
C SER A 161 -8.30 4.36 21.60
N GLY A 162 -8.41 4.25 20.26
CA GLY A 162 -8.18 5.36 19.32
C GLY A 162 -6.70 5.82 19.26
N ARG A 163 -5.78 5.04 19.85
CA ARG A 163 -4.32 5.20 19.81
C ARG A 163 -3.63 3.93 19.29
N ASP A 164 -4.34 3.22 18.43
CA ASP A 164 -3.95 1.96 17.81
C ASP A 164 -3.04 2.14 16.58
N THR A 165 -2.64 3.39 16.29
CA THR A 165 -1.76 3.82 15.20
C THR A 165 -0.69 4.80 15.71
N ARG A 166 0.45 4.90 15.01
CA ARG A 166 1.49 5.90 15.27
C ARG A 166 2.02 6.57 14.01
N ASN A 167 2.60 7.75 14.19
CA ASN A 167 3.41 8.41 13.17
C ASN A 167 4.87 7.99 13.30
N LEU A 168 5.57 7.84 12.17
CA LEU A 168 7.02 7.64 12.17
C LEU A 168 7.71 8.92 11.70
N THR A 169 8.47 9.56 12.58
CA THR A 169 9.01 10.92 12.35
C THR A 169 10.50 11.10 12.71
N ALA A 170 11.13 10.11 13.34
CA ALA A 170 12.53 10.19 13.77
C ALA A 170 13.49 9.53 12.76
N GLY A 171 14.80 9.82 12.87
CA GLY A 171 15.83 9.16 12.05
C GLY A 171 15.65 9.37 10.54
N LEU A 172 15.52 8.29 9.77
CA LEU A 172 15.33 8.35 8.31
C LEU A 172 13.87 8.64 7.89
N TRP A 173 12.90 8.53 8.82
CA TRP A 173 11.48 8.67 8.51
C TRP A 173 11.06 10.02 7.92
N PRO A 174 11.67 11.19 8.26
CA PRO A 174 11.37 12.44 7.57
C PRO A 174 11.62 12.39 6.06
N TRP A 175 12.68 11.70 5.63
CA TRP A 175 12.99 11.54 4.21
C TRP A 175 12.02 10.56 3.54
N ILE A 176 11.74 9.43 4.20
CA ILE A 176 10.76 8.45 3.72
C ILE A 176 9.39 9.11 3.55
N ASN A 177 8.95 9.91 4.53
CA ASN A 177 7.69 10.65 4.46
C ASN A 177 7.65 11.62 3.27
N ARG A 178 8.73 12.37 3.01
CA ARG A 178 8.78 13.25 1.81
C ARG A 178 8.62 12.45 0.51
N LEU A 179 9.28 11.29 0.43
CA LEU A 179 9.18 10.40 -0.73
C LEU A 179 7.82 9.71 -0.83
N SER A 180 7.09 9.53 0.28
CA SER A 180 5.81 8.84 0.31
C SER A 180 4.62 9.77 0.55
N PHE A 181 4.73 11.07 0.29
CA PHE A 181 3.66 12.05 0.55
C PHE A 181 3.07 11.96 1.97
N ASN A 182 3.95 11.85 2.97
CA ASN A 182 3.63 11.71 4.39
C ASN A 182 2.77 10.48 4.74
N PHE A 183 2.79 9.44 3.91
CA PHE A 183 2.05 8.20 4.17
C PHE A 183 2.34 7.57 5.55
N TYR A 184 3.57 7.69 6.07
CA TYR A 184 3.93 7.17 7.40
C TYR A 184 3.51 8.07 8.59
N LEU A 185 2.84 9.20 8.33
CA LEU A 185 2.08 9.93 9.35
C LEU A 185 0.70 9.28 9.55
N HIS A 186 0.70 8.00 9.89
CA HIS A 186 -0.50 7.16 9.85
C HIS A 186 -1.53 7.54 10.92
N ALA A 187 -1.09 7.93 12.12
CA ALA A 187 -2.02 8.39 13.16
C ALA A 187 -2.75 9.68 12.77
N GLU A 188 -2.06 10.59 12.06
CA GLU A 188 -2.71 11.79 11.51
C GLU A 188 -3.67 11.43 10.38
N HIS A 189 -3.31 10.46 9.55
CA HIS A 189 -4.22 9.95 8.54
C HIS A 189 -5.50 9.33 9.14
N HIS A 190 -5.39 8.55 10.22
CA HIS A 190 -6.57 8.01 10.92
C HIS A 190 -7.46 9.11 11.51
N ARG A 191 -6.87 10.22 11.96
CA ARG A 191 -7.60 11.39 12.50
C ARG A 191 -8.30 12.17 11.40
N GLU A 192 -7.63 12.40 10.28
CA GLU A 192 -8.12 13.24 9.17
C GLU A 192 -8.02 12.51 7.81
N PRO A 193 -8.81 11.43 7.61
CA PRO A 193 -8.68 10.58 6.41
C PRO A 193 -9.00 11.30 5.09
N LEU A 194 -9.73 12.42 5.15
CA LEU A 194 -10.07 13.24 3.99
C LEU A 194 -8.93 14.16 3.53
N VAL A 195 -7.79 14.19 4.24
CA VAL A 195 -6.61 14.94 3.85
C VAL A 195 -5.65 14.03 3.07
N ALA A 196 -5.45 14.32 1.78
CA ALA A 196 -4.65 13.48 0.88
C ALA A 196 -3.17 13.38 1.26
N ILE A 197 -2.61 14.43 1.87
CA ILE A 197 -1.24 14.47 2.36
C ILE A 197 -1.29 14.87 3.83
N PRO A 198 -1.26 13.90 4.77
CA PRO A 198 -1.31 14.19 6.19
C PRO A 198 -0.19 15.15 6.58
N LYS A 199 -0.45 15.98 7.59
CA LYS A 199 0.53 16.93 8.13
C LYS A 199 0.72 16.64 9.60
N MET A 200 1.95 16.86 10.08
CA MET A 200 2.17 16.88 11.52
C MET A 200 1.34 18.01 12.14
N PRO A 201 0.74 17.79 13.32
CA PRO A 201 0.00 18.83 14.01
C PRO A 201 0.92 20.01 14.31
N ALA A 202 0.40 21.23 14.17
CA ALA A 202 1.10 22.44 14.58
C ALA A 202 1.20 22.48 16.10
N GLY A 203 2.31 21.99 16.65
CA GLY A 203 2.54 21.93 18.08
C GLY A 203 3.79 21.12 18.40
N PRO A 204 4.29 21.15 19.66
CA PRO A 204 5.37 20.25 20.05
C PRO A 204 4.95 18.81 19.72
N PRO A 205 5.86 17.99 19.16
CA PRO A 205 5.54 16.60 18.86
C PRO A 205 4.95 16.00 20.14
N MET A 206 3.74 15.42 20.03
CA MET A 206 3.20 14.63 21.14
C MET A 206 4.32 13.69 21.54
N LYS A 207 4.80 13.82 22.79
CA LYS A 207 5.84 12.93 23.31
C LYS A 207 5.36 11.53 23.04
N ASP A 208 6.04 10.83 22.15
CA ASP A 208 5.73 9.43 21.87
C ASP A 208 5.87 8.69 23.20
N PRO A 209 4.76 8.23 23.83
CA PRO A 209 4.87 7.50 25.08
C PRO A 209 5.60 6.17 24.86
N ALA A 210 5.65 5.69 23.60
CA ALA A 210 6.27 4.42 23.23
C ALA A 210 7.80 4.51 23.11
N GLY A 211 8.41 5.70 23.16
CA GLY A 211 9.88 5.86 23.17
C GLY A 211 10.59 5.25 24.38
N LYS A 212 9.86 4.69 25.34
CA LYS A 212 10.42 3.94 26.49
C LYS A 212 10.01 2.46 26.53
N ALA A 213 9.15 1.98 25.63
CA ALA A 213 8.72 0.60 25.63
C ALA A 213 9.56 -0.24 24.65
N LYS A 214 10.63 -0.84 25.19
CA LYS A 214 11.26 -2.09 24.74
C LYS A 214 12.10 -2.03 23.45
N ALA A 215 13.29 -1.43 23.56
CA ALA A 215 14.47 -1.89 22.82
C ALA A 215 15.19 -3.08 23.50
N ASN A 216 14.65 -3.61 24.61
CA ASN A 216 15.30 -4.63 25.47
C ASN A 216 14.61 -6.00 25.50
N GLU A 217 13.62 -6.27 24.66
CA GLU A 217 12.97 -7.60 24.64
C GLU A 217 12.61 -8.01 23.21
N MET A 218 13.62 -8.45 22.46
CA MET A 218 13.46 -9.50 21.46
C MET A 218 14.66 -10.45 21.60
N PRO A 219 14.43 -11.75 21.88
CA PRO A 219 15.48 -12.78 21.74
C PRO A 219 15.85 -12.99 20.27
#